data_AF-A0A1I8B6A1-F1
#
_entry.id   AF-A0A1I8B6A1-F1
#
_cell.length_a   1.000
_cell.length_b   1.000
_cell.length_c   1.000
_cell.angle_alpha   90.00
_cell.angle_beta   90.00
_cell.angle_gamma   90.00
#
_symmetry.space_group_name_H-M   'P 1'
#
loop_
_entity.id
_entity.type
_entity.pdbx_description
1 polymer ?
#
loop_
_entity_poly.entity_id
_entity_poly.type
_entity_poly.pdbx_seq_one_letter_code
_entity_poly.pdbx_strand_id
1 'polypeptide(L)'
;MPILTSLFPEQNTAHNVNEFTLKIILREMKKAYHLMDEFNFNETKNNNKSKLEKIHLFDELNYKLIYEHFLIIECISLSFLNKNPEIRCSKIKSRIRIGMTNWVDEEINNQKLKDCLKEYHVLTGFERKKTIKYEK
;
A
#
# COMPACT_ATOMS: atom_id res chain seq x y z
N MET A 1 -7.48 -5.80 -13.49
CA MET A 1 -7.71 -7.01 -12.67
C MET A 1 -9.14 -6.96 -12.15
N PRO A 2 -10.15 -7.29 -12.98
CA PRO A 2 -11.53 -7.26 -12.53
C PRO A 2 -11.78 -8.40 -11.54
N ILE A 3 -12.35 -8.07 -10.37
CA ILE A 3 -12.85 -9.05 -9.39
C ILE A 3 -14.31 -8.72 -9.16
N LEU A 4 -15.20 -9.51 -9.76
CA LEU A 4 -16.63 -9.28 -9.74
C LEU A 4 -17.25 -9.83 -8.45
N THR A 5 -18.19 -9.07 -7.86
CA THR A 5 -19.04 -9.58 -6.79
C THR A 5 -19.91 -10.72 -7.29
N SER A 6 -20.15 -11.72 -6.45
CA SER A 6 -21.02 -12.85 -6.78
C SER A 6 -22.52 -12.50 -6.77
N LEU A 7 -22.90 -11.44 -6.07
CA LEU A 7 -24.28 -10.97 -5.96
C LEU A 7 -24.59 -9.92 -7.03
N PHE A 8 -25.81 -9.99 -7.56
CA PHE A 8 -26.34 -9.04 -8.54
C PHE A 8 -26.80 -7.73 -7.86
N PRO A 9 -26.56 -6.54 -8.48
CA PRO A 9 -25.79 -6.34 -9.71
C PRO A 9 -24.29 -6.54 -9.47
N GLU A 10 -23.63 -7.18 -10.44
CA GLU A 10 -22.18 -7.43 -10.36
C GLU A 10 -21.40 -6.12 -10.33
N GLN A 11 -20.46 -6.02 -9.40
CA GLN A 11 -19.59 -4.86 -9.25
C GLN A 11 -18.12 -5.29 -9.24
N ASN A 12 -17.26 -4.50 -9.89
CA ASN A 12 -15.82 -4.71 -9.81
C ASN A 12 -15.28 -4.17 -8.47
N THR A 13 -15.02 -5.08 -7.53
CA THR A 13 -14.44 -4.75 -6.22
C THR A 13 -13.00 -4.24 -6.31
N ALA A 14 -12.27 -4.63 -7.36
CA ALA A 14 -10.89 -4.22 -7.60
C ALA A 14 -10.79 -3.05 -8.61
N HIS A 15 -11.83 -2.22 -8.73
CA HIS A 15 -11.86 -1.08 -9.67
C HIS A 15 -10.75 -0.04 -9.42
N ASN A 16 -10.26 0.06 -8.19
CA ASN A 16 -9.17 0.96 -7.85
C ASN A 16 -7.80 0.43 -8.27
N VAL A 17 -7.65 -0.84 -8.65
CA VAL A 17 -6.35 -1.40 -9.08
C VAL A 17 -5.94 -0.78 -10.42
N ASN A 18 -4.75 -0.21 -10.46
CA ASN A 18 -4.12 0.35 -11.65
C ASN A 18 -2.89 -0.45 -12.07
N GLU A 19 -2.20 -0.03 -13.13
CA GLU A 19 -1.05 -0.78 -13.67
C GLU A 19 0.08 -0.93 -12.63
N PHE A 20 0.37 0.13 -11.89
CA PHE A 20 1.39 0.11 -10.84
C PHE A 20 1.06 -0.89 -9.71
N THR A 21 -0.13 -0.81 -9.14
CA THR A 21 -0.55 -1.74 -8.08
C THR A 21 -0.69 -3.17 -8.58
N LEU A 22 -1.09 -3.36 -9.84
CA LEU A 22 -1.12 -4.66 -10.49
C LEU A 22 0.30 -5.28 -10.58
N LYS A 23 1.32 -4.50 -10.93
CA LYS A 23 2.71 -4.97 -10.96
C LYS A 23 3.17 -5.47 -9.58
N ILE A 24 2.82 -4.75 -8.51
CA ILE A 24 3.14 -5.17 -7.13
C ILE A 24 2.41 -6.46 -6.79
N ILE A 25 1.09 -6.53 -7.02
CA ILE A 25 0.28 -7.72 -6.75
C ILE A 25 0.86 -8.95 -7.46
N LEU A 26 1.16 -8.84 -8.76
CA LEU A 26 1.74 -9.94 -9.53
C LEU A 26 3.11 -10.36 -9.03
N ARG A 27 3.95 -9.41 -8.59
CA ARG A 27 5.26 -9.72 -8.00
C ARG A 27 5.11 -10.51 -6.71
N GLU A 28 4.24 -10.08 -5.80
CA GLU A 28 4.03 -10.77 -4.53
C GLU A 28 3.35 -12.13 -4.72
N MET A 29 2.41 -12.26 -5.65
CA MET A 29 1.81 -13.55 -6.02
C MET A 29 2.85 -14.53 -6.56
N LYS A 30 3.78 -14.07 -7.41
CA LYS A 30 4.89 -14.91 -7.91
C LYS A 30 5.84 -15.31 -6.78
N LYS A 31 6.21 -14.37 -5.92
CA LYS A 31 7.06 -14.65 -4.74
C LYS A 31 6.41 -15.71 -3.85
N ALA A 32 5.12 -15.56 -3.54
CA ALA A 32 4.36 -16.52 -2.76
C ALA A 32 4.29 -17.90 -3.43
N TYR A 33 4.06 -17.95 -4.74
CA TYR A 33 4.06 -19.20 -5.50
C TYR A 33 5.39 -19.94 -5.37
N HIS A 34 6.52 -19.25 -5.58
CA HIS A 34 7.84 -19.86 -5.46
C HIS A 34 8.13 -20.37 -4.04
N LEU A 35 7.78 -19.61 -3.00
CA LEU A 35 7.93 -20.05 -1.61
C LEU A 35 7.12 -21.31 -1.30
N MET A 36 5.90 -21.42 -1.85
CA MET A 36 5.05 -22.60 -1.66
C MET A 36 5.55 -23.81 -2.45
N ASP A 37 6.05 -23.61 -3.67
CA ASP A 37 6.63 -24.68 -4.48
C ASP A 37 7.90 -25.26 -3.83
N GLU A 38 8.78 -24.39 -3.33
CA GLU A 38 9.94 -24.80 -2.53
C GLU A 38 9.55 -25.55 -1.24
N PHE A 39 8.44 -25.15 -0.62
CA PHE A 39 7.91 -25.85 0.56
C PHE A 39 7.43 -27.27 0.22
N ASN A 40 6.56 -27.39 -0.78
CA ASN A 40 6.00 -28.68 -1.23
C ASN A 40 7.08 -29.66 -1.69
N PHE A 41 8.12 -29.16 -2.39
CA PHE A 41 9.25 -29.98 -2.84
C PHE A 41 10.16 -30.44 -1.67
N ASN A 42 10.23 -29.68 -0.59
CA ASN A 42 11.05 -30.01 0.58
C ASN A 42 10.32 -30.90 1.59
N GLU A 43 9.00 -30.79 1.73
CA GLU A 43 8.19 -31.71 2.55
C GLU A 43 8.23 -33.14 1.99
N THR A 44 8.16 -33.29 0.66
CA THR A 44 8.23 -34.61 0.00
C THR A 44 9.59 -35.31 0.17
N LYS A 45 10.65 -34.57 0.50
CA LYS A 45 12.01 -35.11 0.71
C LYS A 45 12.41 -35.30 2.17
N ASN A 46 11.76 -34.66 3.13
CA ASN A 46 12.14 -34.73 4.54
C ASN A 46 10.89 -34.68 5.44
N ASN A 47 10.63 -35.78 6.17
CA ASN A 47 9.54 -35.96 7.15
C ASN A 47 9.66 -35.07 8.41
N ASN A 48 10.16 -33.84 8.30
CA ASN A 48 10.37 -32.94 9.42
C ASN A 48 9.31 -31.84 9.44
N LYS A 49 8.25 -32.11 10.21
CA LYS A 49 7.09 -31.24 10.53
C LYS A 49 7.43 -29.85 11.09
N SER A 50 8.69 -29.52 11.38
CA SER A 50 9.10 -28.27 12.03
C SER A 50 9.50 -27.13 11.08
N LYS A 51 9.38 -27.31 9.75
CA LYS A 51 9.75 -26.25 8.78
C LYS A 51 8.70 -25.16 8.55
N LEU A 52 7.49 -25.31 9.10
CA LEU A 52 6.40 -24.35 8.89
C LEU A 52 6.73 -22.95 9.46
N GLU A 53 7.50 -22.87 10.55
CA GLU A 53 7.94 -21.60 11.17
C GLU A 53 8.98 -20.83 10.34
N LYS A 54 9.51 -21.42 9.25
CA LYS A 54 10.50 -20.77 8.36
C LYS A 54 9.91 -20.26 7.05
N ILE A 55 8.61 -20.40 6.83
CA ILE A 55 8.00 -19.87 5.62
C ILE A 55 7.82 -18.36 5.81
N HIS A 56 8.73 -17.59 5.23
CA HIS A 56 8.75 -16.12 5.18
C HIS A 56 7.62 -15.51 4.32
N LEU A 57 6.44 -16.16 4.30
CA LEU A 57 5.28 -15.74 3.51
C LEU A 57 4.65 -14.46 4.06
N PHE A 58 4.65 -14.32 5.39
CA PHE A 58 4.03 -13.20 6.10
C PHE A 58 5.03 -12.11 6.51
N ASP A 59 6.26 -12.17 6.00
CA ASP A 59 7.25 -11.13 6.22
C ASP A 59 6.73 -9.78 5.68
N GLU A 60 6.94 -8.73 6.47
CA GLU A 60 6.50 -7.39 6.08
C GLU A 60 7.16 -6.94 4.78
N LEU A 61 6.36 -6.34 3.90
CA LEU A 61 6.85 -5.80 2.65
C LEU A 61 7.69 -4.54 2.93
N ASN A 62 9.00 -4.68 2.77
CA ASN A 62 9.92 -3.58 2.98
C ASN A 62 9.99 -2.68 1.73
N TYR A 63 9.16 -1.63 1.72
CA TYR A 63 9.13 -0.64 0.63
C TYR A 63 10.50 0.00 0.35
N LYS A 64 11.38 0.12 1.36
CA LYS A 64 12.72 0.71 1.22
C LYS A 64 13.65 -0.10 0.33
N LEU A 65 13.40 -1.41 0.20
CA LEU A 65 14.18 -2.28 -0.69
C LEU A 65 13.68 -2.22 -2.13
N ILE A 66 12.49 -1.67 -2.35
CA ILE A 66 11.80 -1.70 -3.63
C ILE A 66 11.94 -0.36 -4.37
N TYR A 67 12.00 0.75 -3.64
CA TYR A 67 12.04 2.09 -4.20
C TYR A 67 13.22 2.88 -3.65
N GLU A 68 13.86 3.65 -4.54
CA GLU A 68 15.00 4.51 -4.19
C GLU A 68 14.56 5.86 -3.62
N HIS A 69 13.35 6.30 -3.95
CA HIS A 69 12.84 7.62 -3.62
C HIS A 69 11.44 7.54 -3.00
N PHE A 70 11.20 8.38 -1.99
CA PHE A 70 9.95 8.42 -1.25
C PHE A 70 9.49 9.87 -1.06
N LEU A 71 8.18 10.07 -1.16
CA LEU A 71 7.53 11.31 -0.74
C LEU A 71 6.82 11.06 0.58
N ILE A 72 7.21 11.79 1.62
CA ILE A 72 6.60 11.71 2.94
C ILE A 72 5.57 12.83 3.05
N ILE A 73 4.34 12.47 3.42
CA ILE A 73 3.23 13.41 3.63
C ILE A 73 2.78 13.27 5.07
N GLU A 74 3.07 14.29 5.88
CA GLU A 74 2.67 14.32 7.28
C GLU A 74 1.41 15.18 7.45
N CYS A 75 0.38 14.59 8.05
CA CYS A 75 -0.79 15.32 8.52
C CYS A 75 -0.68 15.53 10.03
N ILE A 76 -0.50 16.78 10.45
CA ILE A 76 -0.43 17.13 11.87
C ILE A 76 -1.80 17.66 12.29
N SER A 77 -2.46 16.96 13.20
CA SER A 77 -3.70 17.44 13.83
C SER A 77 -3.45 17.66 15.32
N LEU A 78 -3.52 18.92 15.75
CA LEU A 78 -3.47 19.28 17.17
C LEU A 78 -4.81 18.93 17.82
N SER A 79 -4.79 17.93 18.71
CA SER A 79 -5.97 17.44 19.44
C SER A 79 -6.63 18.51 20.32
N PHE A 80 -5.88 19.51 20.78
CA PHE A 80 -6.39 20.56 21.67
C PHE A 80 -7.29 21.60 20.98
N LEU A 81 -7.21 21.73 19.66
CA LEU A 81 -7.98 22.73 18.88
C LEU A 81 -9.23 22.15 18.20
N ASN A 82 -9.37 20.82 18.12
CA ASN A 82 -10.40 20.20 17.28
C ASN A 82 -11.06 19.01 17.98
N LYS A 83 -12.40 19.04 18.07
CA LYS A 83 -13.21 17.96 18.67
C LYS A 83 -13.08 16.61 17.94
N ASN A 84 -12.64 16.57 16.67
CA ASN A 84 -12.51 15.34 15.86
C ASN A 84 -11.24 15.36 14.95
N PRO A 85 -10.04 15.10 15.50
CA PRO A 85 -8.78 15.11 14.74
C PRO A 85 -8.68 13.99 13.69
N GLU A 86 -9.20 12.80 13.98
CA GLU A 86 -9.14 11.60 13.11
C GLU A 86 -9.85 11.78 11.76
N ILE A 87 -10.92 12.59 11.74
CA ILE A 87 -11.72 12.84 10.53
C ILE A 87 -10.93 13.66 9.50
N ARG A 88 -9.98 14.50 9.92
CA ARG A 88 -9.24 15.39 9.00
C ARG A 88 -8.12 14.67 8.25
N CYS A 89 -7.26 13.93 8.94
CA CYS A 89 -6.15 13.23 8.27
C CYS A 89 -6.65 12.11 7.36
N SER A 90 -7.74 11.44 7.72
CA SER A 90 -8.41 10.46 6.85
C SER A 90 -8.96 11.08 5.56
N LYS A 91 -9.53 12.30 5.64
CA LYS A 91 -10.00 13.07 4.47
C LYS A 91 -8.84 13.54 3.58
N ILE A 92 -7.71 13.93 4.17
CA ILE A 92 -6.51 14.26 3.41
C ILE A 92 -6.02 13.01 2.69
N LYS A 93 -5.91 11.88 3.40
CA LYS A 93 -5.48 10.60 2.83
C LYS A 93 -6.28 10.20 1.58
N SER A 94 -7.60 10.37 1.59
CA SER A 94 -8.45 10.06 0.43
C SER A 94 -8.34 11.06 -0.73
N ARG A 95 -7.80 12.26 -0.49
CA ARG A 95 -7.68 13.34 -1.49
C ARG A 95 -6.26 13.62 -1.96
N ILE A 96 -5.23 13.05 -1.33
CA ILE A 96 -3.82 13.25 -1.70
C ILE A 96 -3.59 13.03 -3.20
N ARG A 97 -4.16 11.95 -3.77
CA ARG A 97 -4.03 11.65 -5.20
C ARG A 97 -4.55 12.79 -6.07
N ILE A 98 -5.72 13.34 -5.75
CA ILE A 98 -6.32 14.46 -6.48
C ILE A 98 -5.42 15.70 -6.35
N GLY A 99 -4.97 16.01 -5.13
CA GLY A 99 -4.09 17.15 -4.88
C GLY A 99 -2.78 17.08 -5.66
N MET A 100 -2.12 15.93 -5.70
CA MET A 100 -0.90 15.76 -6.50
C MET A 100 -1.14 15.89 -8.00
N THR A 101 -2.26 15.33 -8.48
CA THR A 101 -2.59 15.39 -9.91
C THR A 101 -2.79 16.85 -10.33
N ASN A 102 -3.55 17.61 -9.55
CA ASN A 102 -3.76 19.03 -9.78
C ASN A 102 -2.46 19.84 -9.71
N TRP A 103 -1.58 19.56 -8.74
CA TRP A 103 -0.28 20.24 -8.63
C TRP A 103 0.57 20.07 -9.89
N VAL A 104 0.62 18.86 -10.46
CA VAL A 104 1.35 18.61 -11.72
C VAL A 104 0.64 19.22 -12.92
N ASP A 105 -0.70 19.28 -12.90
CA ASP A 105 -1.48 19.92 -13.95
C ASP A 105 -1.28 21.45 -13.98
N GLU A 106 -1.23 22.11 -12.83
CA GLU A 106 -1.18 23.56 -12.72
C GLU A 106 0.25 24.13 -12.77
N GLU A 107 1.22 23.51 -12.08
CA GLU A 107 2.56 24.11 -11.90
C GLU A 107 3.64 23.54 -12.82
N ILE A 108 3.64 22.22 -13.04
CA ILE A 108 4.76 21.55 -13.73
C ILE A 108 4.47 21.37 -15.22
N ASN A 109 3.22 21.10 -15.58
CA ASN A 109 2.76 20.81 -16.94
C ASN A 109 3.60 19.74 -17.67
N ASN A 110 4.06 18.71 -16.93
CA ASN A 110 4.86 17.61 -17.48
C ASN A 110 4.00 16.35 -17.66
N GLN A 111 3.76 15.99 -18.91
CA GLN A 111 2.90 14.86 -19.28
C GLN A 111 3.35 13.52 -18.68
N LYS A 112 4.67 13.28 -18.59
CA LYS A 112 5.21 12.03 -18.04
C LYS A 112 4.91 11.89 -16.55
N LEU A 113 4.99 13.00 -15.81
CA LEU A 113 4.63 13.05 -14.39
C LEU A 113 3.12 12.89 -14.18
N LYS A 114 2.30 13.46 -15.06
CA LYS A 114 0.84 13.27 -15.02
C LYS A 114 0.47 11.80 -15.13
N ASP A 115 1.09 11.10 -16.07
CA ASP A 115 0.81 9.68 -16.28
C ASP A 115 1.31 8.82 -15.10
N CYS A 116 2.48 9.14 -14.52
CA CYS A 116 2.93 8.52 -13.28
C CYS A 116 1.99 8.76 -12.08
N LEU A 117 1.38 9.95 -11.95
CA LEU A 117 0.46 10.27 -10.85
C LEU A 117 -0.93 9.66 -11.03
N LYS A 118 -1.38 9.45 -12.27
CA LYS A 118 -2.57 8.61 -12.53
C LYS A 118 -2.35 7.19 -12.00
N GLU A 119 -1.12 6.71 -12.05
CA GLU A 119 -0.71 5.41 -11.51
C GLU A 119 -0.40 5.44 -10.00
N TYR A 120 -0.38 6.61 -9.36
CA TYR A 120 -0.10 6.72 -7.94
C TYR A 120 -1.20 6.07 -7.08
N HIS A 121 -0.76 5.28 -6.10
CA HIS A 121 -1.59 4.74 -5.04
C HIS A 121 -0.99 5.07 -3.68
N VAL A 122 -1.85 5.45 -2.74
CA VAL A 122 -1.46 5.66 -1.34
C VAL A 122 -1.24 4.29 -0.71
N LEU A 123 0.01 3.83 -0.71
CA LEU A 123 0.42 2.62 -0.02
C LEU A 123 0.47 2.89 1.48
N THR A 124 -0.64 2.57 2.15
CA THR A 124 -0.78 2.42 3.62
C THR A 124 -0.58 3.68 4.46
N GLY A 125 -1.45 3.86 5.45
CA GLY A 125 -1.29 4.91 6.46
C GLY A 125 -0.51 4.32 7.63
N PHE A 126 0.73 4.74 7.81
CA PHE A 126 1.43 4.49 9.07
C PHE A 126 0.96 5.52 10.09
N GLU A 127 0.02 5.15 10.95
CA GLU A 127 -0.36 5.98 12.10
C GLU A 127 0.58 5.66 13.27
N ARG A 128 1.64 6.46 13.41
CA ARG A 128 2.43 6.45 14.65
C ARG A 128 1.68 7.29 15.68
N LYS A 129 1.19 6.67 16.76
CA LYS A 129 0.85 7.40 17.98
C LYS A 129 2.14 8.00 18.56
N LYS A 130 2.49 9.23 18.15
CA LYS A 130 3.51 10.02 18.85
C LYS A 130 2.85 10.51 20.14
N THR A 131 3.19 9.89 21.27
CA THR A 131 3.01 10.51 22.58
C THR A 131 3.96 11.71 22.63
N ILE A 132 3.42 12.90 22.39
CA ILE A 132 4.15 14.15 22.64
C ILE A 132 4.30 14.24 24.16
N LYS A 133 5.47 13.86 24.68
CA LYS A 133 5.86 14.23 26.05
C LYS A 133 6.23 15.70 25.99
N TYR A 134 5.36 16.55 26.53
CA TYR A 134 5.75 17.92 26.86
C TYR A 134 6.74 17.84 28.01
N GLU A 135 8.01 18.13 27.75
CA GLU A 135 8.93 18.53 28.82
C GLU A 135 8.44 19.90 29.32
N LYS A 136 8.17 19.96 30.63
CA LYS A 136 7.76 21.18 31.35
C LYS A 136 8.97 22.06 31.62
#